data_AF-A0A433Q100-F1
#
_entry.id   AF-A0A433Q100-F1
#
_cell.length_a   1.000
_cell.length_b   1.000
_cell.length_c   1.000
_cell.angle_alpha   90.00
_cell.angle_beta   90.00
_cell.angle_gamma   90.00
#
_symmetry.space_group_name_H-M   'P 1'
#
loop_
_entity.id
_entity.type
_entity.pdbx_description
1 polymer ?
#
loop_
_entity_poly.entity_id
_entity_poly.type
_entity_poly.pdbx_seq_one_letter_code
_entity_poly.pdbx_strand_id
1 'polypeptide(L)'
;MSCGRLRLRHALNHHLQHRHNLTLKIRTLEIYCYACQKWLGTSSSHSAERAKVQSLTQLFSTSITSPEHLMEVHLNSRRQHERDFSTVNWNKAVNEDHCKLVSSSWIFRWSDFLLGNTLPPGPIDNRSLLLEDGSVNTHIVCGVEFHIVGKEEWESIRDIYSVVGRALSEDDIRGDAYVFVRKSIADMRSIMVSNP
;
A
#
# COMPACT_ATOMS: atom_id res chain seq x y z
N MET A 1 -2.37 23.09 4.67
CA MET A 1 -3.60 23.33 3.87
C MET A 1 -3.88 22.08 3.03
N SER A 2 -4.79 21.22 3.49
CA SER A 2 -5.12 19.95 2.82
C SER A 2 -6.01 20.21 1.59
N CYS A 3 -5.57 19.75 0.43
CA CYS A 3 -6.30 19.86 -0.83
C CYS A 3 -7.44 18.83 -0.87
N GLY A 4 -8.52 19.14 -0.16
CA GLY A 4 -9.66 18.25 0.06
C GLY A 4 -10.31 17.75 -1.23
N ARG A 5 -10.57 16.43 -1.29
CA ARG A 5 -11.06 15.61 -2.41
C ARG A 5 -12.47 16.00 -2.96
N LEU A 6 -13.07 17.10 -2.51
CA LEU A 6 -14.52 17.36 -2.61
C LEU A 6 -14.94 18.60 -3.41
N ARG A 7 -14.04 19.40 -4.00
CA ARG A 7 -14.44 20.61 -4.75
C ARG A 7 -14.47 20.39 -6.28
N LEU A 8 -15.58 20.83 -6.91
CA LEU A 8 -15.76 20.93 -8.36
C LEU A 8 -14.54 21.57 -9.05
N ARG A 9 -14.14 21.05 -10.22
CA ARG A 9 -12.99 21.52 -11.03
C ARG A 9 -11.60 21.35 -10.40
N HIS A 10 -11.41 20.40 -9.48
CA HIS A 10 -10.13 20.16 -8.80
C HIS A 10 -8.93 20.11 -9.76
N ALA A 11 -8.87 19.22 -10.76
CA ALA A 11 -7.74 19.17 -11.70
C ALA A 11 -7.43 20.51 -12.43
N LEU A 12 -8.46 21.24 -12.88
CA LEU A 12 -8.28 22.54 -13.56
C LEU A 12 -7.86 23.63 -12.56
N ASN A 13 -8.53 23.73 -11.42
CA ASN A 13 -8.20 24.70 -10.38
C ASN A 13 -6.82 24.41 -9.79
N HIS A 14 -6.44 23.14 -9.69
CA HIS A 14 -5.15 22.67 -9.24
C HIS A 14 -4.03 23.05 -10.22
N HIS A 15 -4.25 22.87 -11.52
CA HIS A 15 -3.33 23.37 -12.55
C HIS A 15 -3.24 24.90 -12.54
N LEU A 16 -4.36 25.61 -12.44
CA LEU A 16 -4.40 27.08 -12.45
C LEU A 16 -3.79 27.70 -11.18
N GLN A 17 -3.95 27.07 -10.02
CA GLN A 17 -3.46 27.57 -8.73
C GLN A 17 -2.01 27.14 -8.44
N HIS A 18 -1.62 25.94 -8.84
CA HIS A 18 -0.35 25.33 -8.43
C HIS A 18 0.57 24.93 -9.59
N ARG A 19 0.09 24.96 -10.84
CA ARG A 19 0.85 24.57 -12.04
C ARG A 19 1.49 23.18 -11.95
N HIS A 20 0.83 22.25 -11.28
CA HIS A 20 1.34 20.88 -11.18
C HIS A 20 1.16 20.11 -12.50
N ASN A 21 2.16 19.30 -12.82
CA ASN A 21 2.11 18.37 -13.93
C ASN A 21 1.38 17.09 -13.54
N LEU A 22 0.51 16.61 -14.43
CA LEU A 22 -0.19 15.35 -14.27
C LEU A 22 0.52 14.27 -15.07
N THR A 23 0.62 13.07 -14.50
CA THR A 23 1.18 11.90 -15.18
C THR A 23 0.07 10.89 -15.44
N LEU A 24 -0.03 10.40 -16.67
CA LEU A 24 -0.86 9.26 -17.03
C LEU A 24 0.01 8.00 -17.05
N LYS A 25 -0.32 7.01 -16.22
CA LYS A 25 0.33 5.70 -16.31
C LYS A 25 -0.32 4.91 -17.44
N ILE A 26 0.36 4.76 -18.58
CA ILE A 26 -0.21 4.10 -19.77
C ILE A 26 -0.69 2.67 -19.45
N ARG A 27 -0.01 1.96 -18.55
CA ARG A 27 -0.36 0.57 -18.18
C ARG A 27 -1.68 0.44 -17.43
N THR A 28 -1.96 1.37 -16.52
CA THR A 28 -3.18 1.32 -15.69
C THR A 28 -4.22 2.33 -16.15
N LEU A 29 -3.86 3.26 -17.02
CA LEU A 29 -4.65 4.44 -17.40
C LEU A 29 -5.09 5.29 -16.19
N GLU A 30 -4.40 5.14 -15.05
CA GLU A 30 -4.59 6.00 -13.88
C GLU A 30 -3.79 7.29 -14.03
N ILE A 31 -4.36 8.39 -13.53
CA ILE A 31 -3.72 9.70 -13.54
C ILE A 31 -3.24 10.02 -12.12
N TYR A 32 -1.98 10.42 -12.00
CA TYR A 32 -1.33 10.77 -10.73
C TYR A 32 -0.76 12.18 -10.77
N CYS A 33 -0.86 12.90 -9.65
CA CYS A 33 -0.17 14.16 -9.42
C CYS A 33 0.95 13.95 -8.40
N TYR A 34 2.21 14.06 -8.84
CA TYR A 34 3.37 13.87 -7.97
C TYR A 34 3.51 14.95 -6.90
N ALA A 35 3.19 16.19 -7.24
CA ALA A 35 3.29 17.29 -6.29
C ALA A 35 2.23 17.23 -5.17
N CYS A 36 1.07 16.59 -5.43
CA CYS A 36 0.06 16.32 -4.40
C CYS A 36 0.13 14.92 -3.81
N GLN A 37 1.01 14.08 -4.33
CA GLN A 37 1.09 12.66 -4.02
C GLN A 37 -0.27 11.93 -4.05
N LYS A 38 -1.09 12.21 -5.07
CA LYS A 38 -2.49 11.75 -5.14
C LYS A 38 -2.91 11.26 -6.52
N TRP A 39 -3.68 10.16 -6.53
CA TRP A 39 -4.43 9.67 -7.69
C TRP A 39 -5.68 10.50 -7.97
N LEU A 40 -5.93 10.81 -9.23
CA LEU A 40 -7.09 11.57 -9.69
C LEU A 40 -8.15 10.67 -10.32
N GLY A 41 -9.41 11.07 -10.24
CA GLY A 41 -10.52 10.32 -10.84
C GLY A 41 -10.87 9.02 -10.11
N THR A 42 -10.41 8.86 -8.86
CA THR A 42 -10.75 7.73 -7.98
C THR A 42 -12.24 7.73 -7.61
N SER A 43 -12.74 6.65 -7.02
CA SER A 43 -14.13 6.56 -6.51
C SER A 43 -14.47 7.70 -5.52
N SER A 44 -13.51 8.12 -4.70
CA SER A 44 -13.62 9.22 -3.75
C SER A 44 -13.47 10.62 -4.36
N SER A 45 -13.16 10.74 -5.65
CA SER A 45 -13.01 12.02 -6.36
C SER A 45 -14.36 12.60 -6.78
N HIS A 46 -14.43 13.90 -7.06
CA HIS A 46 -15.66 14.55 -7.53
C HIS A 46 -16.17 13.96 -8.86
N SER A 47 -17.50 13.85 -9.06
CA SER A 47 -18.10 13.24 -10.26
C SER A 47 -17.59 13.82 -11.58
N ALA A 48 -17.47 15.15 -11.66
CA ALA A 48 -16.90 15.84 -12.81
C ALA A 48 -15.43 15.48 -13.09
N GLU A 49 -14.61 15.26 -12.05
CA GLU A 49 -13.23 14.80 -12.22
C GLU A 49 -13.21 13.37 -12.75
N ARG A 50 -13.99 12.48 -12.15
CA ARG A 50 -14.12 11.09 -12.62
C ARG A 50 -14.56 11.02 -14.08
N ALA A 51 -15.58 11.79 -14.47
CA ALA A 51 -16.06 11.84 -15.85
C ALA A 51 -14.97 12.32 -16.82
N LYS A 52 -14.14 13.30 -16.42
CA LYS A 52 -13.05 13.80 -17.25
C LYS A 52 -11.90 12.79 -17.38
N VAL A 53 -11.49 12.18 -16.27
CA VAL A 53 -10.48 11.11 -16.27
C VAL A 53 -10.97 9.94 -17.13
N GLN A 54 -12.22 9.50 -16.95
CA GLN A 54 -12.81 8.44 -17.75
C GLN A 54 -12.87 8.78 -19.24
N SER A 55 -13.17 10.03 -19.59
CA SER A 55 -13.14 10.48 -21.00
C SER A 55 -11.72 10.40 -21.58
N LEU A 56 -10.69 10.77 -20.81
CA LEU A 56 -9.29 10.64 -21.24
C LEU A 56 -8.90 9.17 -21.37
N THR A 57 -9.19 8.35 -20.36
CA THR A 57 -8.97 6.90 -20.39
C THR A 57 -9.62 6.28 -21.61
N GLN A 58 -10.89 6.59 -21.91
CA GLN A 58 -11.60 6.07 -23.07
C GLN A 58 -10.93 6.39 -24.40
N LEU A 59 -10.36 7.60 -24.55
CA LEU A 59 -9.62 8.00 -25.75
C LEU A 59 -8.35 7.15 -25.96
N PHE A 60 -7.68 6.75 -24.87
CA PHE A 60 -6.50 5.87 -24.96
C PHE A 60 -6.90 4.40 -25.13
N SER A 61 -7.99 3.96 -24.49
CA SER A 61 -8.47 2.59 -24.56
C SER A 61 -8.82 2.16 -25.98
N THR A 62 -9.35 3.05 -26.83
CA THR A 62 -9.67 2.72 -28.23
C THR A 62 -8.45 2.41 -29.09
N SER A 63 -7.24 2.75 -28.62
CA SER A 63 -5.99 2.60 -29.37
C SER A 63 -5.05 1.51 -28.82
N ILE A 64 -5.27 1.01 -27.60
CA ILE A 64 -4.32 0.16 -26.85
C ILE A 64 -5.01 -1.13 -26.34
N THR A 65 -6.07 -1.60 -27.01
CA THR A 65 -6.87 -2.74 -26.55
C THR A 65 -6.16 -4.08 -26.72
N SER A 66 -5.57 -4.58 -25.63
CA SER A 66 -5.26 -6.01 -25.44
C SER A 66 -6.02 -6.56 -24.22
N PRO A 67 -6.35 -7.86 -24.17
CA PRO A 67 -6.98 -8.48 -23.00
C PRO A 67 -6.18 -8.29 -21.70
N GLU A 68 -4.85 -8.31 -21.79
CA GLU A 68 -3.94 -8.09 -20.66
C GLU A 68 -4.09 -6.67 -20.09
N HIS A 69 -4.18 -5.67 -20.97
CA HIS A 69 -4.35 -4.28 -20.55
C HIS A 69 -5.71 -4.04 -19.89
N LEU A 70 -6.78 -4.66 -20.41
CA LEU A 70 -8.10 -4.59 -19.78
C LEU A 70 -8.10 -5.20 -18.37
N MET A 71 -7.38 -6.32 -18.18
CA MET A 71 -7.20 -6.92 -16.86
C MET A 71 -6.49 -5.97 -15.89
N GLU A 72 -5.40 -5.33 -16.34
CA GLU A 72 -4.67 -4.34 -15.53
C GLU A 72 -5.56 -3.17 -15.10
N VAL A 73 -6.41 -2.66 -16.01
CA VAL A 73 -7.37 -1.58 -15.72
C VAL A 73 -8.44 -2.04 -14.72
N HIS A 74 -8.93 -3.28 -14.83
CA HIS A 74 -9.92 -3.82 -13.87
C HIS A 74 -9.37 -3.91 -12.44
N LEU A 75 -8.05 -4.06 -12.27
CA LEU A 75 -7.42 -4.08 -10.95
C LEU A 75 -7.34 -2.70 -10.28
N ASN A 76 -7.53 -1.59 -11.00
CA ASN A 76 -7.38 -0.25 -10.43
C ASN A 76 -8.31 0.04 -9.27
N SER A 77 -9.58 -0.41 -9.35
CA SER A 77 -10.53 -0.21 -8.26
C SER A 77 -10.05 -0.92 -6.99
N ARG A 78 -9.48 -2.12 -7.13
CA ARG A 78 -8.90 -2.89 -6.03
C ARG A 78 -7.66 -2.18 -5.46
N ARG A 79 -6.72 -1.77 -6.31
CA ARG A 79 -5.52 -1.02 -5.89
C ARG A 79 -5.91 0.23 -5.13
N GLN A 80 -6.89 0.99 -5.63
CA GLN A 80 -7.34 2.20 -4.96
C GLN A 80 -7.95 1.92 -3.59
N HIS A 81 -8.78 0.88 -3.49
CA HIS A 81 -9.37 0.47 -2.21
C HIS A 81 -8.29 0.08 -1.20
N GLU A 82 -7.36 -0.78 -1.58
CA GLU A 82 -6.27 -1.22 -0.70
C GLU A 82 -5.33 -0.06 -0.32
N ARG A 83 -5.03 0.87 -1.24
CA ARG A 83 -4.26 2.10 -0.94
C ARG A 83 -4.97 2.98 0.09
N ASP A 84 -6.26 3.28 -0.12
CA ASP A 84 -7.03 4.13 0.79
C ASP A 84 -7.11 3.48 2.18
N PHE A 85 -7.32 2.15 2.24
CA PHE A 85 -7.37 1.40 3.49
C PHE A 85 -6.01 1.38 4.22
N SER A 86 -4.92 1.09 3.52
CA SER A 86 -3.57 1.09 4.11
C SER A 86 -3.16 2.47 4.63
N THR A 87 -3.44 3.54 3.88
CA THR A 87 -3.12 4.91 4.30
C THR A 87 -3.74 5.28 5.65
N VAL A 88 -4.90 4.72 5.99
CA VAL A 88 -5.59 4.96 7.26
C VAL A 88 -5.08 4.07 8.39
N ASN A 89 -4.63 2.85 8.05
CA ASN A 89 -4.33 1.82 9.04
C ASN A 89 -2.83 1.61 9.31
N TRP A 90 -1.95 2.03 8.40
CA TRP A 90 -0.51 1.82 8.49
C TRP A 90 0.09 2.30 9.81
N ASN A 91 -0.28 3.50 10.26
CA ASN A 91 0.22 4.08 11.51
C ASN A 91 -0.50 3.58 12.78
N LYS A 92 -1.53 2.73 12.66
CA LYS A 92 -2.24 2.20 13.85
C LYS A 92 -1.39 1.20 14.63
N ALA A 93 -0.52 0.46 13.95
CA ALA A 93 0.41 -0.51 14.57
C ALA A 93 1.34 0.11 15.64
N VAL A 94 1.50 1.44 15.63
CA VAL A 94 2.29 2.20 16.60
C VAL A 94 1.80 2.02 18.03
N ASN A 95 0.47 2.00 18.21
CA ASN A 95 -0.16 1.99 19.54
C ASN A 95 -0.81 0.64 19.86
N GLU A 96 -0.55 -0.38 19.05
CA GLU A 96 -1.11 -1.71 19.22
C GLU A 96 -0.05 -2.68 19.72
N ASP A 97 -0.46 -3.55 20.63
CA ASP A 97 0.31 -4.73 21.04
C ASP A 97 -0.07 -5.93 20.15
N HIS A 98 0.78 -6.97 20.15
CA HIS A 98 0.54 -8.21 19.41
C HIS A 98 0.44 -8.04 17.88
N CYS A 99 1.10 -7.01 17.33
CA CYS A 99 1.16 -6.75 15.89
C CYS A 99 1.70 -7.97 15.15
N LYS A 100 1.26 -8.13 13.89
CA LYS A 100 1.70 -9.21 13.03
C LYS A 100 2.94 -8.82 12.27
N LEU A 101 3.83 -9.79 12.06
CA LEU A 101 5.04 -9.61 11.29
C LEU A 101 4.76 -9.98 9.84
N VAL A 102 5.12 -9.09 8.93
CA VAL A 102 5.01 -9.32 7.49
C VAL A 102 6.36 -9.06 6.84
N SER A 103 6.85 -10.00 6.05
CA SER A 103 8.15 -9.86 5.37
C SER A 103 8.16 -8.64 4.45
N SER A 104 9.28 -7.90 4.44
CA SER A 104 9.46 -6.76 3.56
C SER A 104 9.39 -7.16 2.09
N SER A 105 9.83 -8.38 1.75
CA SER A 105 9.67 -8.95 0.41
C SER A 105 8.20 -8.95 -0.05
N TRP A 106 7.29 -9.41 0.80
CA TRP A 106 5.86 -9.38 0.47
C TRP A 106 5.30 -7.95 0.45
N ILE A 107 5.65 -7.11 1.43
CA ILE A 107 5.21 -5.70 1.49
C ILE A 107 5.66 -4.92 0.24
N PHE A 108 6.87 -5.12 -0.24
CA PHE A 108 7.36 -4.44 -1.45
C PHE A 108 6.63 -4.91 -2.71
N ARG A 109 6.37 -6.22 -2.84
CA ARG A 109 5.56 -6.74 -3.94
C ARG A 109 4.12 -6.23 -3.90
N TRP A 110 3.55 -6.10 -2.70
CA TRP A 110 2.24 -5.50 -2.50
C TRP A 110 2.23 -4.01 -2.87
N SER A 111 3.22 -3.24 -2.41
CA SER A 111 3.39 -1.82 -2.77
C SER A 111 3.53 -1.62 -4.28
N ASP A 112 4.31 -2.46 -4.97
CA ASP A 112 4.42 -2.45 -6.42
C ASP A 112 3.08 -2.75 -7.11
N PHE A 113 2.31 -3.70 -6.57
CA PHE A 113 0.95 -3.97 -7.06
C PHE A 113 0.06 -2.75 -6.88
N LEU A 114 0.09 -2.10 -5.71
CA LEU A 114 -0.67 -0.89 -5.43
C LEU A 114 -0.26 0.27 -6.36
N LEU A 115 0.99 0.32 -6.84
CA LEU A 115 1.41 1.33 -7.82
C LEU A 115 1.05 0.97 -9.26
N GLY A 116 0.54 -0.24 -9.53
CA GLY A 116 0.27 -0.73 -10.88
C GLY A 116 1.50 -1.26 -11.61
N ASN A 117 2.61 -1.51 -10.88
CA ASN A 117 3.85 -2.01 -11.45
C ASN A 117 3.85 -3.53 -11.61
N THR A 118 3.02 -4.23 -10.85
CA THR A 118 2.94 -5.70 -10.87
C THR A 118 1.50 -6.18 -10.68
N LEU A 119 1.30 -7.49 -10.91
CA LEU A 119 0.11 -8.22 -10.48
C LEU A 119 0.12 -8.41 -8.95
N PRO A 120 -1.01 -8.78 -8.32
CA PRO A 120 -1.08 -8.99 -6.88
C PRO A 120 0.02 -9.94 -6.36
N PRO A 121 0.58 -9.71 -5.15
CA PRO A 121 1.75 -10.44 -4.63
C PRO A 121 1.50 -11.93 -4.34
N GLY A 122 0.24 -12.38 -4.34
CA GLY A 122 -0.14 -13.71 -3.85
C GLY A 122 -0.08 -13.79 -2.32
N PRO A 123 -0.09 -15.01 -1.76
CA PRO A 123 -0.16 -15.20 -0.31
C PRO A 123 0.97 -14.58 0.48
N ILE A 124 0.66 -14.15 1.71
CA ILE A 124 1.65 -13.57 2.64
C ILE A 124 2.66 -14.66 2.99
N ASP A 125 3.93 -14.44 2.63
CA ASP A 125 5.01 -15.39 2.84
C ASP A 125 6.07 -14.80 3.77
N ASN A 126 6.16 -15.38 4.97
CA ASN A 126 7.08 -14.98 6.04
C ASN A 126 8.22 -15.97 6.23
N ARG A 127 8.39 -16.97 5.34
CA ARG A 127 9.42 -18.01 5.53
C ARG A 127 10.84 -17.45 5.57
N SER A 128 11.11 -16.31 4.92
CA SER A 128 12.41 -15.64 5.00
C SER A 128 12.76 -15.10 6.39
N LEU A 129 11.78 -15.01 7.30
CA LEU A 129 11.97 -14.54 8.67
C LEU A 129 12.28 -15.67 9.65
N LEU A 130 12.26 -16.92 9.19
CA LEU A 130 12.40 -18.12 10.03
C LEU A 130 13.78 -18.75 9.87
N LEU A 131 14.26 -19.37 10.94
CA LEU A 131 15.37 -20.30 10.93
C LEU A 131 14.89 -21.71 10.51
N GLU A 132 15.82 -22.63 10.30
CA GLU A 132 15.51 -24.01 9.88
C GLU A 132 14.62 -24.77 10.88
N ASP A 133 14.72 -24.42 12.17
CA ASP A 133 13.89 -24.99 13.24
C ASP A 133 12.48 -24.37 13.34
N GLY A 134 12.16 -23.39 12.48
CA GLY A 134 10.88 -22.69 12.45
C GLY A 134 10.74 -21.57 13.49
N SER A 135 11.79 -21.29 14.28
CA SER A 135 11.85 -20.12 15.14
C SER A 135 12.10 -18.84 14.33
N VAL A 136 11.72 -17.69 14.88
CA VAL A 136 11.98 -16.40 14.22
C VAL A 136 13.48 -16.12 14.30
N ASN A 137 14.08 -15.66 13.20
CA ASN A 137 15.48 -15.27 13.19
C ASN A 137 15.71 -14.10 14.15
N THR A 138 16.67 -14.23 15.06
CA THR A 138 16.96 -13.25 16.12
C THR A 138 17.72 -12.00 15.65
N HIS A 139 18.14 -11.96 14.37
CA HIS A 139 18.96 -10.88 13.80
C HIS A 139 18.21 -10.03 12.75
N ILE A 140 16.91 -10.24 12.57
CA ILE A 140 16.10 -9.43 11.65
C ILE A 140 15.75 -8.07 12.26
N VAL A 141 15.56 -7.08 11.40
CA VAL A 141 15.32 -5.68 11.76
C VAL A 141 13.98 -5.22 11.21
N CYS A 142 13.16 -4.61 12.07
CA CYS A 142 11.91 -3.99 11.67
C CYS A 142 12.16 -2.80 10.74
N GLY A 143 11.44 -2.73 9.62
CA GLY A 143 11.65 -1.77 8.52
C GLY A 143 12.68 -2.22 7.48
N VAL A 144 13.41 -3.31 7.72
CA VAL A 144 14.39 -3.87 6.75
C VAL A 144 13.93 -5.24 6.27
N GLU A 145 13.96 -6.27 7.10
CA GLU A 145 13.52 -7.63 6.70
C GLU A 145 12.01 -7.84 6.88
N PHE A 146 11.38 -7.13 7.82
CA PHE A 146 9.94 -7.23 8.09
C PHE A 146 9.33 -5.90 8.53
N HIS A 147 8.01 -5.81 8.46
CA HIS A 147 7.21 -4.71 9.00
C HIS A 147 6.20 -5.24 10.02
N ILE A 148 5.85 -4.41 11.00
CA ILE A 148 4.73 -4.68 11.91
C ILE A 148 3.43 -4.17 11.28
N VAL A 149 2.38 -4.98 11.37
CA VAL A 149 1.06 -4.66 10.84
C VAL A 149 0.03 -4.79 11.98
N GLY A 150 -0.78 -3.75 12.17
CA GLY A 150 -1.82 -3.71 13.18
C GLY A 150 -2.96 -4.69 12.88
N LYS A 151 -3.84 -4.92 13.86
CA LYS A 151 -4.90 -5.94 13.79
C LYS A 151 -5.83 -5.74 12.60
N GLU A 152 -6.36 -4.52 12.41
CA GLU A 152 -7.33 -4.21 11.36
C GLU A 152 -6.71 -4.39 9.96
N GLU A 153 -5.46 -3.91 9.79
CA GLU A 153 -4.76 -4.07 8.52
C GLU A 153 -4.42 -5.54 8.25
N TRP A 154 -3.94 -6.26 9.27
CA TRP A 154 -3.63 -7.68 9.19
C TRP A 154 -4.85 -8.51 8.79
N GLU A 155 -6.00 -8.32 9.44
CA GLU A 155 -7.21 -9.07 9.13
C GLU A 155 -7.63 -8.84 7.68
N SER A 156 -7.59 -7.60 7.21
CA SER A 156 -7.92 -7.26 5.82
C SER A 156 -6.98 -7.93 4.81
N ILE A 157 -5.65 -7.77 4.97
CA ILE A 157 -4.70 -8.35 4.01
C ILE A 157 -4.70 -9.88 4.09
N ARG A 158 -4.88 -10.47 5.26
CA ARG A 158 -4.98 -11.93 5.43
C ARG A 158 -6.20 -12.46 4.69
N ASP A 159 -7.35 -11.80 4.80
CA ASP A 159 -8.60 -12.27 4.19
C ASP A 159 -8.54 -12.17 2.66
N ILE A 160 -7.80 -11.18 2.12
CA ILE A 160 -7.60 -11.01 0.67
C ILE A 160 -6.54 -11.95 0.11
N TYR A 161 -5.42 -12.12 0.81
CA TYR A 161 -4.22 -12.77 0.27
C TYR A 161 -3.98 -14.18 0.80
N SER A 162 -4.56 -14.56 1.94
CA SER A 162 -4.18 -15.73 2.73
C SER A 162 -2.71 -15.70 3.20
N VAL A 163 -2.29 -16.70 3.99
CA VAL A 163 -0.95 -16.78 4.58
C VAL A 163 -0.34 -18.14 4.26
N VAL A 164 0.93 -18.15 3.86
CA VAL A 164 1.72 -19.37 3.73
C VAL A 164 2.22 -19.80 5.10
N GLY A 165 1.82 -20.98 5.54
CA GLY A 165 2.19 -21.50 6.86
C GLY A 165 1.46 -20.76 7.98
N ARG A 166 2.18 -20.43 9.06
CA ARG A 166 1.61 -19.78 10.24
C ARG A 166 1.79 -18.27 10.20
N ALA A 167 0.85 -17.54 10.80
CA ALA A 167 1.03 -16.12 11.08
C ALA A 167 2.12 -15.91 12.15
N LEU A 168 2.96 -14.90 11.95
CA LEU A 168 3.98 -14.48 12.92
C LEU A 168 3.53 -13.20 13.61
N SER A 169 3.93 -13.02 14.86
CA SER A 169 3.55 -11.88 15.68
C SER A 169 4.60 -11.54 16.72
N GLU A 170 4.44 -10.40 17.39
CA GLU A 170 5.31 -10.01 18.52
C GLU A 170 5.36 -11.08 19.63
N ASP A 171 4.34 -11.92 19.75
CA ASP A 171 4.34 -13.05 20.69
C ASP A 171 5.37 -14.12 20.39
N ASP A 172 5.85 -14.20 19.15
CA ASP A 172 6.91 -15.11 18.73
C ASP A 172 8.31 -14.60 19.11
N ILE A 173 8.42 -13.34 19.55
CA ILE A 173 9.67 -12.61 19.76
C ILE A 173 9.93 -12.47 21.27
N ARG A 174 9.98 -13.60 21.97
CA ARG A 174 10.06 -13.68 23.44
C ARG A 174 11.39 -14.26 23.93
N GLY A 175 11.84 -13.79 25.09
CA GLY A 175 13.11 -14.21 25.71
C GLY A 175 14.31 -13.36 25.29
N ASP A 176 15.46 -13.62 25.93
CA ASP A 176 16.64 -12.77 25.86
C ASP A 176 17.30 -12.75 24.48
N ALA A 177 17.16 -13.83 23.71
CA ALA A 177 17.71 -13.92 22.36
C ALA A 177 17.12 -12.89 21.38
N TYR A 178 15.93 -12.35 21.66
CA TYR A 178 15.23 -11.42 20.78
C TYR A 178 15.27 -9.96 21.23
N VAL A 179 16.15 -9.60 22.18
CA VAL A 179 16.30 -8.21 22.64
C VAL A 179 16.56 -7.26 21.47
N PHE A 180 17.37 -7.68 20.50
CA PHE A 180 17.67 -6.89 19.31
C PHE A 180 16.42 -6.65 18.44
N VAL A 181 15.67 -7.70 18.12
CA VAL A 181 14.45 -7.59 17.31
C VAL A 181 13.42 -6.70 18.00
N ARG A 182 13.17 -6.89 19.30
CA ARG A 182 12.24 -6.03 20.06
C ARG A 182 12.68 -4.56 20.08
N LYS A 183 13.99 -4.31 20.20
CA LYS A 183 14.51 -2.94 20.11
C LYS A 183 14.23 -2.34 18.74
N SER A 184 14.45 -3.07 17.64
CA SER A 184 14.15 -2.58 16.29
C SER A 184 12.67 -2.25 16.08
N ILE A 185 11.75 -3.01 16.70
CA ILE A 185 10.31 -2.73 16.67
C ILE A 185 10.00 -1.41 17.41
N ALA A 186 10.60 -1.20 18.59
CA ALA A 186 10.44 0.03 19.35
C ALA A 186 10.99 1.26 18.61
N ASP A 187 12.15 1.11 17.95
CA ASP A 187 12.74 2.16 17.12
C ASP A 187 11.82 2.48 15.93
N MET A 188 11.27 1.46 15.26
CA MET A 188 10.32 1.65 14.15
C MET A 188 9.03 2.35 14.59
N ARG A 189 8.44 1.97 15.73
CA ARG A 189 7.28 2.67 16.30
C ARG A 189 7.58 4.15 16.53
N SER A 190 8.77 4.48 17.01
CA SER A 190 9.20 5.87 17.22
C SER A 190 9.31 6.67 15.91
N ILE A 191 9.76 6.03 14.83
CA ILE A 191 9.81 6.64 13.48
C ILE A 191 8.40 6.91 12.96
N MET A 192 7.47 5.97 13.14
CA MET A 192 6.09 6.11 12.69
C MET A 192 5.32 7.22 13.43
N VAL A 193 5.66 7.51 14.70
CA VAL A 193 5.11 8.66 15.44
C VAL A 193 5.61 10.00 14.90
N SER A 194 6.86 10.06 14.43
CA SER A 194 7.53 11.30 14.05
C SER A 194 7.23 11.75 12.61
N ASN A 195 6.65 10.89 11.77
CA ASN A 195 6.17 11.19 10.42
C ASN A 195 4.65 10.92 10.32
N PRO A 196 3.79 11.86 10.76
CA PRO A 196 2.33 11.73 10.67
C PRO A 196 1.79 11.81 9.23
#